data_AF-A0AA86PJV5-F1
#
_entry.id   AF-A0AA86PJV5-F1
#
_cell.length_a   1.000
_cell.length_b   1.000
_cell.length_c   1.000
_cell.angle_alpha   90.00
_cell.angle_beta   90.00
_cell.angle_gamma   90.00
#
_symmetry.space_group_name_H-M   'P 1'
#
loop_
_entity.id
_entity.type
_entity.pdbx_description
1 polymer ?
#
loop_
_entity_poly.entity_id
_entity_poly.type
_entity_poly.pdbx_seq_one_letter_code
_entity_poly.pdbx_strand_id
1 'polypeptide(L)'
;MSYHFWTEEEGALLVAAVKKYGFRWEEIQFKVFPGLSVAKLKNKFYSDRRFKADAALPLTDEEKLGLKRRKRAPVPVEAKEAPSSEVDVDQLVMALRQMIQGRNDTETRFRNRIERAEGICNRLLQKHENRRTLETRSSDT
;
A
#
# COMPACT_ATOMS: atom_id res chain seq x y z
N MET A 1 -0.34 -3.02 -24.16
CA MET A 1 -0.15 -3.46 -22.75
C MET A 1 0.03 -4.96 -22.75
N SER A 2 1.20 -5.47 -22.31
CA SER A 2 1.40 -6.91 -22.18
C SER A 2 0.69 -7.44 -20.93
N TYR A 3 -0.28 -8.33 -21.14
CA TYR A 3 -1.04 -8.98 -20.08
C TYR A 3 -0.20 -10.13 -19.53
N HIS A 4 0.13 -10.10 -18.25
CA HIS A 4 0.84 -11.21 -17.60
C HIS A 4 -0.18 -12.19 -17.04
N PHE A 5 -0.08 -13.46 -17.42
CA PHE A 5 -0.93 -14.51 -16.90
C PHE A 5 -0.27 -15.12 -15.66
N TRP A 6 -0.95 -15.06 -14.52
CA TRP A 6 -0.43 -15.60 -13.27
C TRP A 6 -0.64 -17.10 -13.20
N THR A 7 0.46 -17.85 -13.02
CA THR A 7 0.37 -19.28 -12.72
C THR A 7 0.22 -19.53 -11.22
N GLU A 8 -0.22 -20.73 -10.85
CA GLU A 8 -0.32 -21.13 -9.44
C GLU A 8 1.05 -21.16 -8.76
N GLU A 9 2.08 -21.61 -9.48
CA GLU A 9 3.47 -21.62 -9.02
C GLU A 9 3.97 -20.21 -8.71
N GLU A 10 3.76 -19.26 -9.63
CA GLU A 10 4.11 -17.84 -9.41
C GLU A 10 3.36 -17.24 -8.23
N GLY A 11 2.08 -17.60 -8.05
CA GLY A 11 1.28 -17.17 -6.91
C GLY A 11 1.82 -17.70 -5.57
N ALA A 12 2.14 -18.98 -5.50
CA ALA A 12 2.76 -19.59 -4.31
C ALA A 12 4.11 -18.95 -4.02
N LEU A 13 4.90 -18.69 -5.06
CA LEU A 13 6.22 -18.09 -4.96
C LEU A 13 6.14 -16.62 -4.51
N LEU A 14 5.13 -15.86 -4.96
CA LEU A 14 4.84 -14.52 -4.46
C LEU A 14 4.51 -14.52 -2.96
N VAL A 15 3.66 -15.45 -2.50
CA VAL A 15 3.32 -15.58 -1.07
C VAL A 15 4.56 -15.94 -0.24
N ALA A 16 5.40 -16.86 -0.72
CA ALA A 16 6.65 -17.22 -0.06
C ALA A 16 7.64 -16.04 0.01
N ALA A 17 7.75 -15.27 -1.07
CA ALA A 17 8.59 -14.07 -1.12
C ALA A 17 8.11 -12.99 -0.14
N VAL A 18 6.80 -12.75 -0.06
CA VAL A 18 6.22 -11.82 0.93
C VAL A 18 6.45 -12.32 2.36
N LYS A 19 6.39 -13.63 2.61
CA LYS A 19 6.73 -14.19 3.93
C LYS A 19 8.21 -14.00 4.28
N LYS A 20 9.11 -14.09 3.29
CA LYS A 20 10.56 -13.98 3.47
C LYS A 20 11.06 -12.53 3.59
N TYR A 21 10.59 -11.64 2.73
CA TYR A 21 11.05 -10.25 2.63
C TYR A 21 10.05 -9.23 3.20
N GLY A 22 8.86 -9.67 3.63
CA GLY A 22 7.79 -8.79 4.10
C GLY A 22 7.11 -8.04 2.96
N PHE A 23 6.67 -6.82 3.23
CA PHE A 23 6.01 -5.94 2.24
C PHE A 23 7.00 -5.05 1.47
N ARG A 24 8.28 -5.44 1.39
CA ARG A 24 9.30 -4.75 0.59
C ARG A 24 9.16 -5.14 -0.88
N TRP A 25 8.16 -4.57 -1.55
CA TRP A 25 7.76 -4.98 -2.90
C TRP A 25 8.83 -4.80 -3.97
N GLU A 26 9.65 -3.75 -3.88
CA GLU A 26 10.75 -3.51 -4.81
C GLU A 26 11.84 -4.59 -4.68
N GLU A 27 12.13 -5.02 -3.45
CA GLU A 27 13.07 -6.11 -3.20
C GLU A 27 12.55 -7.44 -3.77
N ILE A 28 11.26 -7.72 -3.60
CA ILE A 28 10.61 -8.91 -4.15
C ILE A 28 10.60 -8.86 -5.68
N GLN A 29 10.26 -7.72 -6.26
CA GLN A 29 10.30 -7.53 -7.72
C GLN A 29 11.69 -7.82 -8.26
N PHE A 30 12.72 -7.17 -7.71
CA PHE A 30 14.08 -7.29 -8.21
C PHE A 30 14.64 -8.71 -8.07
N LYS A 31 14.40 -9.36 -6.92
CA LYS A 31 14.96 -10.69 -6.64
C LYS A 31 14.19 -11.84 -7.26
N VAL A 32 12.88 -11.66 -7.50
CA VAL A 32 11.97 -12.78 -7.77
C VAL A 32 11.21 -12.60 -9.08
N PHE A 33 10.78 -11.38 -9.39
CA PHE A 33 9.95 -11.08 -10.56
C PHE A 33 10.48 -9.88 -11.36
N PRO A 34 11.69 -9.97 -11.97
CA PRO A 34 12.34 -8.82 -12.61
C PRO A 34 11.58 -8.29 -13.83
N GLY A 35 10.65 -9.07 -14.41
CA GLY A 35 9.80 -8.66 -15.54
C GLY A 35 8.43 -8.10 -15.15
N LEU A 36 8.05 -8.16 -13.87
CA LEU A 36 6.76 -7.66 -13.40
C LEU A 36 6.93 -6.32 -12.71
N SER A 37 5.91 -5.47 -12.76
CA SER A 37 5.90 -4.23 -11.98
C SER A 37 5.40 -4.49 -10.56
N VAL A 38 5.88 -3.70 -9.61
CA VAL A 38 5.41 -3.70 -8.20
C VAL A 38 3.87 -3.64 -8.12
N ALA A 39 3.23 -2.85 -8.99
CA ALA A 39 1.78 -2.72 -9.03
C ALA A 39 1.09 -4.06 -9.35
N LYS A 40 1.62 -4.84 -10.31
CA LYS A 40 1.08 -6.17 -10.65
C LYS A 40 1.21 -7.14 -9.46
N LEU A 41 2.35 -7.12 -8.76
CA LEU A 41 2.59 -7.96 -7.58
C LEU A 41 1.60 -7.65 -6.45
N LYS A 42 1.43 -6.36 -6.13
CA LYS A 42 0.46 -5.90 -5.11
C LYS A 42 -0.96 -6.33 -5.47
N ASN A 43 -1.38 -6.06 -6.70
CA ASN A 43 -2.73 -6.39 -7.16
C ASN A 43 -3.00 -7.89 -7.05
N LYS A 44 -2.06 -8.74 -7.47
CA LYS A 44 -2.18 -10.19 -7.34
C LYS A 44 -2.29 -10.62 -5.87
N PHE A 45 -1.36 -10.18 -5.02
CA PHE A 45 -1.33 -10.56 -3.61
C PHE A 45 -2.63 -10.20 -2.86
N TYR A 46 -3.15 -8.98 -3.07
CA TYR A 46 -4.40 -8.56 -2.43
C TYR A 46 -5.64 -9.23 -3.03
N SER A 47 -5.63 -9.53 -4.33
CA SER A 47 -6.71 -10.29 -4.97
C SER A 47 -6.80 -11.68 -4.37
N ASP A 48 -5.67 -12.38 -4.25
CA ASP A 48 -5.62 -13.74 -3.69
C ASP A 48 -6.03 -13.80 -2.22
N ARG A 49 -5.72 -12.75 -1.42
CA ARG A 49 -6.18 -12.67 -0.02
C ARG A 49 -7.69 -12.50 0.11
N ARG A 50 -8.34 -11.76 -0.80
CA ARG A 50 -9.81 -11.65 -0.79
C ARG A 50 -10.45 -13.02 -1.03
N PHE A 51 -9.97 -13.77 -2.03
CA PHE A 51 -10.45 -15.11 -2.29
C PHE A 51 -10.24 -16.08 -1.12
N LYS A 52 -9.12 -16.00 -0.40
CA LYS A 52 -8.88 -16.85 0.78
C LYS A 52 -9.69 -16.43 2.01
N ALA A 53 -9.98 -15.15 2.18
CA ALA A 53 -10.85 -14.68 3.26
C ALA A 53 -12.30 -15.14 3.00
N ASP A 54 -12.77 -15.02 1.76
CA ASP A 54 -14.11 -15.46 1.35
C ASP A 54 -14.25 -17.00 1.39
N ALA A 55 -13.17 -17.75 1.11
CA ALA A 55 -13.15 -19.21 1.20
C ALA A 55 -13.06 -19.76 2.63
N ALA A 56 -12.69 -18.94 3.62
CA ALA A 56 -12.53 -19.36 5.01
C ALA A 56 -13.84 -19.23 5.83
N LEU A 57 -14.89 -18.62 5.28
CA LEU A 57 -16.22 -18.69 5.86
C LEU A 57 -16.90 -19.96 5.36
N PRO A 58 -17.43 -20.83 6.25
CA PRO A 58 -18.30 -21.92 5.83
C PRO A 58 -19.56 -21.31 5.23
N LEU A 59 -19.54 -21.14 3.91
CA LEU A 59 -20.65 -20.65 3.12
C LEU A 59 -21.80 -21.65 3.33
N THR A 60 -22.84 -21.21 4.03
CA THR A 60 -24.04 -22.01 4.26
C THR A 60 -24.64 -22.42 2.92
N ASP A 61 -25.27 -23.59 2.84
CA ASP A 61 -25.77 -24.10 1.55
C ASP A 61 -26.82 -23.18 0.89
N GLU A 62 -27.39 -22.23 1.64
CA GLU A 62 -28.26 -21.16 1.12
C GLU A 62 -27.51 -20.10 0.31
N GLU A 63 -26.24 -19.83 0.63
CA GLU A 63 -25.42 -18.83 -0.07
C GLU A 63 -24.72 -19.40 -1.33
N LYS A 64 -24.55 -20.74 -1.42
CA LYS A 64 -24.01 -21.41 -2.62
C LYS A 64 -24.90 -21.26 -3.86
N LEU A 65 -26.21 -21.06 -3.68
CA LEU A 65 -27.15 -20.78 -4.78
C LEU A 65 -27.09 -19.33 -5.28
N GLY A 66 -26.43 -18.43 -4.55
CA GLY A 66 -26.30 -17.01 -4.90
C GLY A 66 -25.05 -16.65 -5.74
N LEU A 67 -24.04 -17.51 -5.80
CA LEU A 67 -22.80 -17.24 -6.55
C LEU A 67 -22.85 -17.77 -8.00
N LYS A 68 -23.98 -17.56 -8.68
CA LYS A 68 -23.91 -17.34 -10.12
C LYS A 68 -23.12 -16.06 -10.32
N ARG A 69 -21.88 -16.23 -10.78
CA ARG A 69 -21.12 -15.28 -11.62
C ARG A 69 -21.93 -14.01 -11.85
N ARG A 70 -21.51 -12.87 -11.29
CA ARG A 70 -21.86 -11.57 -11.86
C ARG A 70 -21.20 -11.45 -13.24
N LYS A 71 -21.54 -12.34 -14.19
CA LYS A 71 -21.90 -11.87 -15.53
C LYS A 71 -23.00 -10.87 -15.21
N ARG A 72 -22.73 -9.59 -15.41
CA ARG A 72 -23.79 -8.60 -15.42
C ARG A 72 -24.86 -9.16 -16.35
N ALA A 73 -25.95 -9.68 -15.78
CA ALA A 73 -27.17 -9.79 -16.53
C ALA A 73 -27.46 -8.36 -17.01
N PRO A 74 -27.83 -8.13 -18.27
CA PRO A 74 -28.33 -6.84 -18.67
C PRO A 74 -29.51 -6.57 -17.73
N VAL A 75 -29.34 -5.58 -16.87
CA VAL A 75 -30.41 -5.10 -16.01
C VAL A 75 -31.55 -4.73 -16.95
N PRO A 76 -32.78 -5.25 -16.77
CA PRO A 76 -33.93 -4.73 -17.49
C PRO A 76 -33.99 -3.24 -17.20
N VAL A 77 -33.71 -2.45 -18.23
CA VAL A 77 -33.77 -0.99 -18.16
C VAL A 77 -35.26 -0.64 -18.12
N GLU A 78 -35.86 -0.74 -16.94
CA GLU A 78 -37.09 -0.01 -16.67
C GLU A 78 -36.71 1.47 -16.68
N ALA A 79 -37.15 2.14 -17.73
CA ALA A 79 -37.05 3.57 -17.91
C ALA A 79 -37.77 4.29 -16.76
N LYS A 80 -37.01 4.59 -15.70
CA LYS A 80 -37.35 5.67 -14.80
C LYS A 80 -36.58 6.89 -15.25
N GLU A 81 -37.35 7.88 -15.69
CA GLU A 81 -36.93 9.19 -16.17
C GLU A 81 -35.83 9.77 -15.27
N ALA A 82 -34.78 10.26 -15.92
CA ALA A 82 -33.62 10.83 -15.26
C ALA A 82 -34.02 12.04 -14.39
N PRO A 83 -33.66 12.09 -13.10
CA PRO A 83 -33.43 13.37 -12.47
C PRO A 83 -32.16 13.95 -13.10
N SER A 84 -32.37 14.93 -13.98
CA SER A 84 -31.33 15.83 -14.47
C SER A 84 -30.76 16.60 -13.27
N SER A 85 -29.81 16.01 -12.57
CA SER A 85 -28.96 16.69 -11.61
C SER A 85 -27.54 16.61 -12.14
N GLU A 86 -27.12 17.66 -12.81
CA GLU A 86 -25.74 17.89 -13.24
C GLU A 86 -24.82 17.58 -12.05
N VAL A 87 -24.03 16.50 -12.18
CA VAL A 87 -22.97 16.23 -11.23
C VAL A 87 -21.94 17.33 -11.45
N ASP A 88 -21.94 18.31 -10.55
CA ASP A 88 -21.04 19.45 -10.57
C ASP A 88 -19.58 18.96 -10.56
N VAL A 89 -18.94 19.07 -11.72
CA VAL A 89 -17.57 18.64 -11.97
C VAL A 89 -16.62 19.35 -11.02
N ASP A 90 -16.93 20.58 -10.61
CA ASP A 90 -16.10 21.34 -9.67
C ASP A 90 -16.13 20.72 -8.26
N GLN A 91 -17.26 20.16 -7.85
CA GLN A 91 -17.39 19.44 -6.57
C GLN A 91 -16.55 18.15 -6.56
N LEU A 92 -16.48 17.45 -7.70
CA LEU A 92 -15.65 16.26 -7.86
C LEU A 92 -14.15 16.60 -7.89
N VAL A 93 -13.77 17.67 -8.58
CA VAL A 93 -12.38 18.17 -8.66
C VAL A 93 -11.91 18.66 -7.28
N MET A 94 -12.77 19.33 -6.52
CA MET A 94 -12.49 19.75 -5.13
C MET A 94 -12.24 18.55 -4.22
N ALA A 95 -13.11 17.53 -4.27
CA ALA A 95 -12.95 16.32 -3.48
C ALA A 95 -11.64 15.56 -3.82
N LEU A 96 -11.28 15.51 -5.11
CA LEU A 96 -10.05 14.86 -5.56
C LEU A 96 -8.79 15.64 -5.10
N ARG A 97 -8.84 16.97 -5.11
CA ARG A 97 -7.78 17.83 -4.54
C ARG A 97 -7.61 17.61 -3.04
N GLN A 98 -8.70 17.56 -2.28
CA GLN A 98 -8.67 17.28 -0.84
C GLN A 98 -8.06 15.90 -0.52
N MET A 99 -8.40 14.88 -1.31
CA MET A 99 -7.83 13.54 -1.16
C MET A 99 -6.34 13.45 -1.47
N ILE A 100 -5.84 14.22 -2.45
CA ILE A 100 -4.41 14.30 -2.75
C ILE A 100 -3.67 15.03 -1.62
N GLN A 101 -4.25 16.11 -1.09
CA GLN A 101 -3.66 16.88 0.01
C GLN A 101 -3.47 16.02 1.28
N GLY A 102 -4.48 15.22 1.65
CA GLY A 102 -4.40 14.34 2.82
C GLY A 102 -3.33 13.23 2.72
N ARG A 103 -2.92 12.84 1.50
CA ARG A 103 -1.79 11.92 1.30
C ARG A 103 -0.45 12.62 1.55
N ASN A 104 -0.30 13.85 1.09
CA ASN A 104 0.92 14.65 1.27
C ASN A 104 1.17 15.03 2.74
N ASP A 105 0.11 15.10 3.56
CA ASP A 105 0.22 15.36 4.99
C ASP A 105 0.90 14.21 5.75
N THR A 106 0.68 12.96 5.32
CA THR A 106 1.30 11.79 5.97
C THR A 106 2.80 11.72 5.68
N GLU A 107 3.20 12.03 4.45
CA GLU A 107 4.59 12.08 4.03
C GLU A 107 5.35 13.22 4.73
N THR A 108 4.71 14.39 4.84
CA THR A 108 5.26 15.55 5.57
C THR A 108 5.44 15.26 7.05
N ARG A 109 4.48 14.59 7.70
CA ARG A 109 4.60 14.15 9.10
C ARG A 109 5.74 13.16 9.31
N PHE A 110 5.96 12.26 8.35
CA PHE A 110 7.07 11.31 8.40
C PHE A 110 8.42 12.02 8.24
N ARG A 111 8.56 12.92 7.26
CA ARG A 111 9.77 13.73 7.05
C ARG A 111 10.12 14.57 8.29
N ASN A 112 9.14 15.26 8.87
CA ASN A 112 9.34 16.04 10.11
C ASN A 112 9.77 15.18 11.30
N ARG A 113 9.37 13.89 11.34
CA ARG A 113 9.77 12.97 12.41
C ARG A 113 11.21 12.51 12.24
N ILE A 114 11.66 12.31 11.00
CA ILE A 114 13.06 11.99 10.68
C ILE A 114 13.96 13.17 11.05
N GLU A 115 13.66 14.37 10.59
CA GLU A 115 14.47 15.57 10.87
C GLU A 115 14.62 15.83 12.39
N ARG A 116 13.54 15.61 13.16
CA ARG A 116 13.61 15.70 14.63
C ARG A 116 14.53 14.64 15.25
N ALA A 117 14.50 13.41 14.74
CA ALA A 117 15.37 12.34 15.23
C ALA A 117 16.83 12.65 14.93
N GLU A 118 17.14 13.13 13.72
CA GLU A 118 18.48 13.55 13.32
C GLU A 118 19.00 14.71 14.19
N GLY A 119 18.15 15.70 14.48
CA GLY A 119 18.51 16.80 15.38
C GLY A 119 18.77 16.37 16.83
N ILE A 120 18.14 15.29 17.30
CA ILE A 120 18.44 14.70 18.61
C ILE A 120 19.80 13.99 18.56
N CYS A 121 20.04 13.16 17.53
CA CYS A 121 21.31 12.45 17.35
C CYS A 121 22.50 13.40 17.26
N ASN A 122 22.40 14.47 16.47
CA ASN A 122 23.47 15.46 16.32
C ASN A 122 23.80 16.18 17.65
N ARG A 123 22.78 16.51 18.46
CA ARG A 123 23.01 17.09 19.79
C ARG A 123 23.71 16.13 20.75
N LEU A 124 23.38 14.83 20.68
CA LEU A 124 24.04 13.82 21.49
C LEU A 124 25.49 13.62 21.06
N LEU A 125 25.76 13.60 19.75
CA LEU A 125 27.12 13.53 19.21
C LEU A 125 27.97 14.72 19.66
N GLN A 126 27.45 15.94 19.52
CA GLN A 126 28.15 17.16 19.97
C GLN A 126 28.44 17.12 21.47
N LYS A 127 27.48 16.65 22.28
CA LYS A 127 27.67 16.52 23.73
C LYS A 127 28.75 15.50 24.08
N HIS A 128 28.83 14.40 23.35
CA HIS A 128 29.86 13.38 23.54
C HIS A 128 31.24 13.88 23.13
N GLU A 129 31.35 14.60 22.01
CA GLU A 129 32.59 15.21 21.55
C GLU A 129 33.10 16.26 22.53
N ASN A 130 32.22 17.14 23.03
CA ASN A 130 32.55 18.11 24.06
C ASN A 130 33.00 17.46 25.39
N ARG A 131 32.47 16.27 25.73
CA ARG A 131 32.95 15.53 26.92
C ARG A 131 34.37 15.03 26.72
N ARG A 132 34.68 14.46 25.55
CA ARG A 132 36.03 13.96 25.23
C ARG A 132 37.09 15.08 25.29
N THR A 133 36.78 16.27 24.78
CA THR A 133 37.73 17.38 24.78
C THR A 133 38.01 17.93 26.19
N LEU A 134 37.06 17.81 27.12
CA LEU A 134 37.27 18.18 28.53
C LEU A 134 38.16 17.16 29.26
N GLU A 135 37.99 15.87 28.98
CA GLU A 135 38.80 14.80 29.59
C GLU A 135 40.28 14.86 29.16
N THR A 136 40.55 15.18 27.89
CA THR A 136 41.93 15.36 27.39
C THR A 136 42.60 16.57 28.00
N ARG A 137 41.85 17.64 28.29
CA ARG A 137 42.39 18.91 28.79
C ARG A 137 42.64 18.91 30.31
N SER A 138 42.03 17.97 31.05
CA SER A 138 42.23 17.78 32.49
C SER A 138 43.42 16.88 32.84
N SER A 139 44.04 16.21 31.85
CA SER A 139 45.17 15.31 32.06
C SER A 139 46.54 16.01 31.90
N ASP A 140 46.57 17.28 31.47
CA ASP A 140 47.78 18.07 31.19
C ASP A 140 48.10 19.13 32.27
N THR A 141 47.40 19.13 33.41
CA THR A 141 47.67 20.00 34.58
C THR A 141 48.04 19.18 35.79
#